data_AF-A0A959HLL5-F1
#
_entry.id   AF-A0A959HLL5-F1
#
_cell.length_a   1.000
_cell.length_b   1.000
_cell.length_c   1.000
_cell.angle_alpha   90.00
_cell.angle_beta   90.00
_cell.angle_gamma   90.00
#
_symmetry.space_group_name_H-M   'P 1'
#
loop_
_entity.id
_entity.type
_entity.pdbx_description
1 polymer ?
#
loop_
_entity_poly.entity_id
_entity_poly.type
_entity_poly.pdbx_seq_one_letter_code
_entity_poly.pdbx_strand_id
1 'polypeptide(L)'
;SHMFSMSGAFDIKSFMDGYYDDNVYFNNPVDFLPGSNHPDLWRMNIVLGTSEWDICLNANKHLSHLLNQKGVNHWLDIRGWKEHDWPLWQEMFPHYISLI
;
A
#
# COMPACT_ATOMS: atom_id res chain seq x y z
N SER A 1 -7.30 -14.22 3.37
CA SER A 1 -7.88 -13.01 2.75
C SER A 1 -6.81 -12.30 1.94
N HIS A 2 -7.19 -11.57 0.88
CA HIS A 2 -6.27 -10.89 -0.03
C HIS A 2 -6.54 -9.38 -0.03
N MET A 3 -5.49 -8.58 -0.21
CA MET A 3 -5.56 -7.15 -0.45
C MET A 3 -4.64 -6.81 -1.63
N PHE A 4 -5.19 -6.10 -2.61
CA PHE A 4 -4.46 -5.60 -3.76
C PHE A 4 -4.54 -4.07 -3.74
N SER A 5 -3.39 -3.40 -3.60
CA SER A 5 -3.28 -1.96 -3.80
C SER A 5 -2.57 -1.70 -5.13
N MET A 6 -3.10 -0.81 -5.94
CA MET A 6 -2.52 -0.42 -7.23
C MET A 6 -2.34 1.09 -7.21
N SER A 7 -1.08 1.52 -7.18
CA SER A 7 -0.67 2.92 -7.08
C SER A 7 -1.21 3.64 -5.84
N GLY A 8 -1.30 2.93 -4.71
CA GLY A 8 -1.90 3.45 -3.49
C GLY A 8 -1.13 4.61 -2.84
N ALA A 9 -1.86 5.60 -2.34
CA ALA A 9 -1.37 6.57 -1.36
C ALA A 9 -1.84 6.14 0.03
N PHE A 10 -0.93 6.16 1.00
CA PHE A 10 -1.17 5.59 2.35
C PHE A 10 -0.99 6.59 3.48
N ASP A 11 -0.67 7.85 3.16
CA ASP A 11 -0.63 8.94 4.10
C ASP A 11 -1.71 9.97 3.76
N ILE A 12 -2.72 10.10 4.63
CA ILE A 12 -3.83 11.05 4.43
C ILE A 12 -3.57 12.44 5.01
N LYS A 13 -2.49 12.63 5.79
CA LYS A 13 -2.24 13.88 6.54
C LYS A 13 -2.17 15.12 5.66
N SER A 14 -1.72 14.98 4.41
CA SER A 14 -1.68 16.08 3.43
C SER A 14 -3.06 16.64 3.09
N PHE A 15 -4.14 15.89 3.30
CA PHE A 15 -5.52 16.31 3.03
C PHE A 15 -6.23 16.88 4.26
N MET A 16 -5.58 16.92 5.42
CA MET A 16 -6.23 17.25 6.69
C MET A 16 -6.01 18.71 7.13
N ASP A 17 -5.31 19.54 6.37
CA ASP A 17 -5.04 20.96 6.71
C ASP A 17 -4.49 21.17 8.14
N GLY A 18 -3.65 20.24 8.60
CA GLY A 18 -3.06 20.27 9.95
C GLY A 18 -3.97 19.72 11.06
N TYR A 19 -5.20 19.33 10.75
CA TYR A 19 -6.07 18.58 11.66
C TYR A 19 -5.47 17.20 11.97
N TYR A 20 -5.46 16.83 13.25
CA TYR A 20 -5.00 15.51 13.68
C TYR A 20 -5.72 15.07 14.95
N ASP A 21 -6.38 13.92 14.89
CA ASP A 21 -7.08 13.27 16.00
C ASP A 21 -7.02 11.74 15.84
N ASP A 22 -7.74 11.03 16.70
CA ASP A 22 -7.85 9.57 16.63
C ASP A 22 -8.45 9.09 15.30
N ASN A 23 -9.37 9.84 14.69
CA ASN A 23 -9.94 9.48 13.39
C ASN A 23 -8.88 9.52 12.30
N VAL A 24 -8.03 10.54 12.27
CA VAL A 24 -6.90 10.61 11.34
C VAL A 24 -5.94 9.44 11.61
N TYR A 25 -5.55 9.21 12.87
CA TYR A 25 -4.64 8.12 13.23
C TYR A 25 -5.15 6.75 12.75
N PHE A 26 -6.39 6.37 13.09
CA PHE A 26 -6.95 5.06 12.76
C PHE A 26 -7.25 4.86 11.27
N ASN A 27 -7.36 5.93 10.49
CA ASN A 27 -7.54 5.87 9.03
C ASN A 27 -6.25 6.16 8.25
N ASN A 28 -5.11 6.33 8.93
CA ASN A 28 -3.83 6.58 8.31
C ASN A 28 -2.89 5.36 8.45
N PRO A 29 -2.79 4.47 7.45
CA PRO A 29 -2.01 3.24 7.56
C PRO A 29 -0.56 3.46 8.02
N VAL A 30 0.10 4.53 7.57
CA VAL A 30 1.49 4.83 7.97
C VAL A 30 1.65 5.11 9.47
N ASP A 31 0.61 5.63 10.13
CA ASP A 31 0.62 5.94 11.56
C ASP A 31 0.10 4.75 12.39
N PHE A 32 -0.99 4.10 11.95
CA PHE A 32 -1.64 3.03 12.70
C PHE A 32 -0.92 1.67 12.61
N LEU A 33 -0.39 1.31 11.44
CA LEU A 33 0.18 -0.02 11.19
C LEU A 33 1.34 -0.36 12.15
N PRO A 34 2.31 0.54 12.44
CA PRO A 34 3.41 0.24 13.36
C PRO A 34 2.92 -0.23 14.73
N GLY A 35 1.87 0.38 15.28
CA GLY A 35 1.29 0.03 16.58
C GLY A 35 0.32 -1.16 16.57
N SER A 36 -0.21 -1.55 15.41
CA SER A 36 -1.22 -2.60 15.30
C SER A 36 -0.64 -4.00 15.37
N ASN A 37 -1.13 -4.85 16.27
CA ASN A 37 -0.70 -6.25 16.40
C ASN A 37 -1.85 -7.24 16.21
N HIS A 38 -2.87 -6.85 15.43
CA HIS A 38 -3.96 -7.77 15.14
C HIS A 38 -3.44 -8.96 14.31
N PRO A 39 -3.66 -10.22 14.73
CA PRO A 39 -3.04 -11.39 14.10
C PRO A 39 -3.44 -11.57 12.63
N ASP A 40 -4.58 -11.00 12.20
CA ASP A 40 -4.99 -11.01 10.79
C ASP A 40 -4.02 -10.32 9.83
N LEU A 41 -3.20 -9.38 10.32
CA LEU A 41 -2.19 -8.72 9.49
C LEU A 41 -1.22 -9.74 8.89
N TRP A 42 -0.77 -10.72 9.68
CA TRP A 42 0.15 -11.77 9.24
C TRP A 42 -0.51 -12.90 8.46
N ARG A 43 -1.85 -12.92 8.39
CA ARG A 43 -2.63 -13.91 7.62
C ARG A 43 -3.12 -13.37 6.29
N MET A 44 -2.88 -12.09 6.01
CA MET A 44 -3.35 -11.43 4.80
C MET A 44 -2.29 -11.52 3.70
N ASN A 45 -2.71 -11.91 2.50
CA ASN A 45 -1.87 -11.81 1.31
C ASN A 45 -1.99 -10.38 0.77
N ILE A 46 -0.91 -9.61 0.86
CA ILE A 46 -0.88 -8.20 0.47
C ILE A 46 -0.02 -8.03 -0.79
N VAL A 47 -0.57 -7.34 -1.80
CA VAL A 47 0.18 -6.89 -2.97
C VAL A 47 0.12 -5.36 -3.04
N LEU A 48 1.28 -4.74 -3.18
CA LEU A 48 1.47 -3.31 -3.40
C LEU A 48 2.02 -3.12 -4.82
N GLY A 49 1.16 -2.75 -5.76
CA GLY A 49 1.51 -2.46 -7.14
C GLY A 49 1.84 -0.99 -7.37
N THR A 50 2.93 -0.70 -8.08
CA THR A 50 3.33 0.65 -8.50
C THR A 50 4.22 0.57 -9.76
N SER A 51 4.67 1.70 -10.29
CA SER A 51 5.65 1.77 -11.38
C SER A 51 6.78 2.78 -11.10
N GLU A 52 7.84 2.78 -11.92
CA GLU A 52 8.97 3.71 -11.80
C GLU A 52 8.61 5.18 -12.08
N TRP A 53 7.54 5.45 -12.84
CA TRP A 53 7.01 6.79 -13.08
C TRP A 53 5.75 7.11 -12.27
N ASP A 54 5.41 6.27 -11.29
CA ASP A 54 4.27 6.50 -10.41
C ASP A 54 4.58 7.59 -9.37
N ILE A 55 3.68 8.56 -9.23
CA ILE A 55 3.74 9.55 -8.16
C ILE A 55 3.66 8.91 -6.76
N CYS A 56 3.06 7.72 -6.65
CA CYS A 56 2.89 6.95 -5.43
C CYS A 56 4.02 5.93 -5.17
N LEU A 57 5.09 5.90 -5.99
CA LEU A 57 6.20 4.95 -5.83
C LEU A 57 6.80 5.00 -4.42
N ASN A 58 7.06 6.20 -3.90
CA ASN A 58 7.64 6.37 -2.57
C ASN A 58 6.68 5.95 -1.46
N ALA A 59 5.36 6.18 -1.63
CA ALA A 59 4.35 5.74 -0.67
C ALA A 59 4.31 4.20 -0.59
N ASN A 60 4.38 3.51 -1.73
CA ASN A 60 4.41 2.04 -1.78
C ASN A 60 5.70 1.46 -1.18
N LYS A 61 6.87 2.05 -1.49
CA LYS A 61 8.14 1.67 -0.86
C LYS A 61 8.11 1.88 0.65
N HIS A 62 7.54 2.98 1.12
CA HIS A 62 7.43 3.28 2.54
C HIS A 62 6.52 2.30 3.27
N LEU A 63 5.31 2.02 2.76
CA LEU A 63 4.43 1.04 3.38
C LEU A 63 5.04 -0.37 3.38
N SER A 64 5.70 -0.77 2.28
CA SER A 64 6.45 -2.02 2.22
C SER A 64 7.53 -2.10 3.30
N HIS A 65 8.25 -1.00 3.55
CA HIS A 65 9.22 -0.94 4.65
C HIS A 65 8.57 -1.16 6.02
N LEU A 66 7.43 -0.52 6.30
CA LEU A 66 6.70 -0.69 7.57
C LEU A 66 6.19 -2.13 7.76
N LEU A 67 5.65 -2.74 6.69
CA LEU A 67 5.22 -4.15 6.72
C LEU A 67 6.40 -5.09 6.98
N ASN A 68 7.55 -4.85 6.34
CA ASN A 68 8.79 -5.62 6.58
C ASN A 68 9.26 -5.50 8.03
N GLN A 69 9.25 -4.30 8.62
CA GLN A 69 9.61 -4.11 10.03
C GLN A 69 8.73 -4.93 10.99
N LYS A 70 7.48 -5.20 10.61
CA LYS A 70 6.54 -6.04 11.37
C LYS A 70 6.60 -7.53 11.01
N GLY A 71 7.38 -7.91 10.00
CA GLY A 71 7.39 -9.28 9.48
C GLY A 71 6.08 -9.71 8.84
N VAL A 72 5.30 -8.77 8.31
CA VAL A 72 4.07 -9.07 7.56
C VAL A 72 4.44 -9.43 6.13
N ASN A 73 4.05 -10.64 5.69
CA ASN A 73 4.30 -11.11 4.34
C ASN A 73 3.52 -10.26 3.32
N HIS A 74 4.22 -9.75 2.30
CA HIS A 74 3.64 -8.95 1.23
C HIS A 74 4.53 -8.96 -0.01
N TRP A 75 3.97 -8.58 -1.15
CA TRP A 75 4.70 -8.38 -2.40
C TRP A 75 4.63 -6.91 -2.82
N LEU A 76 5.81 -6.29 -3.01
CA LEU A 76 5.93 -4.99 -3.67
C LEU A 76 6.27 -5.22 -5.16
N ASP A 77 5.31 -4.93 -6.03
CA ASP A 77 5.41 -5.08 -7.49
C ASP A 77 5.67 -3.72 -8.14
N ILE A 78 6.93 -3.45 -8.49
CA ILE A 78 7.34 -2.25 -9.21
C ILE A 78 7.47 -2.60 -10.69
N ARG A 79 6.50 -2.15 -11.49
CA ARG A 79 6.54 -2.25 -12.96
C ARG A 79 7.48 -1.18 -13.52
N GLY A 80 7.86 -1.32 -14.79
CA GLY A 80 8.77 -0.40 -15.46
C GLY A 80 8.27 1.06 -15.57
N TRP A 81 8.68 1.76 -16.60
CA TRP A 81 8.40 3.19 -16.77
C TRP A 81 6.98 3.45 -17.29
N LYS A 82 6.00 3.38 -16.38
CA LYS A 82 4.57 3.61 -16.67
C LYS A 82 4.01 4.70 -15.76
N GLU A 83 3.13 5.53 -16.27
CA GLU A 83 2.51 6.62 -15.51
C GLU A 83 1.46 6.08 -14.51
N HIS A 84 1.11 6.92 -13.53
CA HIS A 84 0.02 6.68 -12.59
C HIS A 84 -1.33 6.77 -13.32
N ASP A 85 -1.74 5.70 -13.98
CA ASP A 85 -3.00 5.69 -14.73
C ASP A 85 -3.56 4.26 -14.92
N TRP A 86 -4.83 4.18 -15.31
CA TRP A 86 -5.58 2.94 -15.46
C TRP A 86 -4.94 1.87 -16.38
N PRO A 87 -4.13 2.16 -17.43
CA PRO A 87 -3.48 1.11 -18.21
C PRO A 87 -2.46 0.30 -17.40
N LEU A 88 -1.81 0.92 -16.41
CA LEU A 88 -0.94 0.22 -15.46
C LEU A 88 -1.75 -0.76 -14.62
N TRP A 89 -2.88 -0.31 -14.08
CA TRP A 89 -3.75 -1.11 -13.21
C TRP A 89 -4.44 -2.25 -13.98
N GLN A 90 -4.79 -2.02 -15.24
CA GLN A 90 -5.35 -3.04 -16.12
C GLN A 90 -4.36 -4.18 -16.39
N GLU A 91 -3.05 -3.93 -16.37
CA GLU A 91 -2.02 -4.98 -16.42
C GLU A 91 -1.85 -5.68 -15.07
N MET A 92 -1.84 -4.91 -13.98
CA MET A 92 -1.61 -5.43 -12.62
C MET A 92 -2.71 -6.36 -12.15
N PHE A 93 -3.98 -5.91 -12.21
CA PHE A 93 -5.07 -6.60 -11.54
C PHE A 93 -5.31 -8.03 -12.03
N PRO A 94 -5.37 -8.31 -13.35
CA PRO A 94 -5.53 -9.68 -13.85
C PRO A 94 -4.35 -10.57 -13.45
N HIS A 95 -3.13 -10.03 -13.44
CA HIS A 95 -1.95 -10.77 -12.99
C HIS A 95 -2.07 -11.15 -11.51
N TYR A 96 -2.47 -10.22 -10.64
CA TYR A 96 -2.63 -10.50 -9.21
C TYR A 96 -3.69 -11.55 -8.92
N ILE A 97 -4.82 -11.49 -9.63
CA ILE A 97 -5.89 -12.49 -9.51
C ILE A 97 -5.43 -13.85 -10.04
N SER A 98 -4.55 -13.91 -11.05
CA SER A 98 -4.03 -15.22 -11.52
C SER A 98 -3.11 -15.94 -10.52
N LEU A 99 -2.68 -15.27 -9.46
CA LEU A 99 -1.79 -15.83 -8.43
C LEU A 99 -2.53 -16.37 -7.20
N ILE A 100 -3.86 -16.32 -7.17
CA ILE A 100 -4.68 -16.77 -6.03
C ILE A 100 -5.13 -18.23 -6.16
#